data_AF-A0A4D9DN91-F1
#
_entry.id   AF-A0A4D9DN91-F1
#
_cell.length_a   1.000
_cell.length_b   1.000
_cell.length_c   1.000
_cell.angle_alpha   90.00
_cell.angle_beta   90.00
_cell.angle_gamma   90.00
#
_symmetry.space_group_name_H-M   'P 1'
#
loop_
_entity.id
_entity.type
_entity.pdbx_description
1 polymer ?
#
loop_
_entity_poly.entity_id
_entity_poly.type
_entity_poly.pdbx_seq_one_letter_code
_entity_poly.pdbx_strand_id
1 'polypeptide(L)'
;MMWIQVMYWKYSNTFIHASKEDINKVCMTDGVSNRPYQYVSTSSFNITICTFHPWSISYARISAVQRIVISCWNDLPFFYVKHI
;
A
#
# COMPACT_ATOMS: atom_id res chain seq x y z
N MET A 1 10.62 8.94 5.82
CA MET A 1 10.46 7.79 4.90
C MET A 1 10.38 8.22 3.44
N MET A 2 9.52 9.18 3.03
CA MET A 2 9.43 9.57 1.60
C MET A 2 10.73 10.14 1.00
N TRP A 3 11.46 10.98 1.74
CA TRP A 3 12.79 11.48 1.34
C TRP A 3 13.83 10.34 1.23
N ILE A 4 13.76 9.35 2.13
CA ILE A 4 14.68 8.21 2.18
C ILE A 4 14.44 7.25 1.01
N GLN A 5 13.19 7.08 0.58
CA GLN A 5 12.81 6.23 -0.55
C GLN A 5 12.81 6.96 -1.90
N VAL A 6 13.38 8.17 -1.99
CA VAL A 6 13.49 8.95 -3.24
C VAL A 6 12.13 9.25 -3.88
N MET A 7 11.05 9.30 -3.07
CA MET A 7 9.68 9.54 -3.54
C MET A 7 9.32 11.03 -3.48
N TYR A 8 10.19 11.89 -4.01
CA TYR A 8 10.01 13.34 -3.99
C TYR A 8 8.77 13.74 -4.79
N TRP A 9 8.04 14.75 -4.29
CA TRP A 9 6.86 15.33 -4.94
C TRP A 9 5.71 14.34 -5.25
N LYS A 10 5.77 13.10 -4.76
CA LYS A 10 4.70 12.14 -4.96
C LYS A 10 3.50 12.55 -4.10
N TYR A 11 2.39 12.86 -4.76
CA TYR A 11 1.22 13.45 -4.09
C TYR A 11 0.68 12.60 -2.95
N SER A 12 0.68 11.28 -3.10
CA SER A 12 0.31 10.35 -2.05
C SER A 12 1.15 9.08 -2.12
N ASN A 13 1.56 8.57 -0.96
CA ASN A 13 2.17 7.27 -0.83
C ASN A 13 1.67 6.54 0.41
N THR A 14 1.52 5.22 0.32
CA THR A 14 1.16 4.38 1.47
C THR A 14 2.31 3.44 1.78
N PHE A 15 2.72 3.43 3.04
CA PHE A 15 3.65 2.45 3.61
C PHE A 15 2.84 1.38 4.33
N ILE A 16 3.11 0.11 4.06
CA ILE A 16 2.47 -1.02 4.74
C ILE A 16 3.47 -1.56 5.77
N HIS A 17 3.06 -1.64 7.02
CA HIS A 17 3.86 -2.17 8.12
C HIS A 17 3.57 -3.66 8.29
N ALA A 18 4.17 -4.47 7.43
CA ALA A 18 4.12 -5.92 7.52
C ALA A 18 5.36 -6.54 6.89
N SER A 19 5.56 -7.84 7.15
CA SER A 19 6.61 -8.59 6.49
C SER A 19 6.33 -8.70 4.99
N LYS A 20 7.39 -8.91 4.19
CA LYS A 20 7.23 -9.12 2.74
C LYS A 20 6.40 -10.38 2.48
N GLU A 21 6.60 -11.41 3.29
CA GLU A 21 5.89 -12.68 3.24
C GLU A 21 4.39 -12.48 3.44
N ASP A 22 3.99 -11.64 4.40
CA ASP A 22 2.57 -11.37 4.65
C ASP A 22 1.92 -10.56 3.53
N ILE A 23 2.65 -9.62 2.92
CA ILE A 23 2.15 -8.88 1.74
C ILE A 23 2.03 -9.83 0.54
N ASN A 24 3.00 -10.73 0.34
CA ASN A 24 2.97 -11.73 -0.74
C ASN A 24 1.80 -12.69 -0.60
N LYS A 25 1.43 -13.08 0.63
CA LYS A 25 0.26 -13.95 0.86
C LYS A 25 -1.02 -13.38 0.28
N VAL A 26 -1.18 -12.05 0.19
CA VAL A 26 -2.34 -11.43 -0.46
C VAL A 26 -2.45 -11.82 -1.94
N CYS A 27 -1.34 -12.10 -2.62
CA CYS A 27 -1.34 -12.58 -4.00
C CYS A 27 -1.55 -14.10 -4.15
N MET A 28 -1.46 -14.86 -3.05
CA MET A 28 -1.43 -16.32 -3.08
C MET A 28 -2.62 -16.95 -2.37
N THR A 29 -2.77 -16.68 -1.07
CA THR A 29 -3.65 -17.42 -0.17
C THR A 29 -4.58 -16.54 0.66
N ASP A 30 -4.20 -15.27 0.88
CA ASP A 30 -4.86 -14.36 1.83
C ASP A 30 -5.48 -13.13 1.13
N GLY A 31 -5.72 -13.24 -0.18
CA GLY A 31 -6.40 -12.21 -0.96
C GLY A 31 -7.61 -12.75 -1.71
N VAL A 32 -8.66 -11.94 -1.77
CA VAL A 32 -9.85 -12.20 -2.58
C VAL A 32 -9.75 -11.41 -3.86
N SER A 33 -9.84 -12.08 -5.00
CA SER A 33 -9.85 -11.44 -6.31
C SER A 33 -11.06 -10.49 -6.43
N ASN A 34 -10.80 -9.22 -6.73
CA ASN A 34 -11.82 -8.18 -6.92
C ASN A 34 -11.93 -7.76 -8.39
N ARG A 35 -10.82 -7.77 -9.13
CA ARG A 35 -10.71 -7.47 -10.56
C ARG A 35 -9.55 -8.30 -11.15
N PRO A 36 -9.39 -8.40 -12.48
CA PRO A 36 -8.22 -9.03 -13.08
C PRO A 36 -6.94 -8.50 -12.44
N TYR A 37 -6.13 -9.42 -11.93
CA TYR A 37 -4.86 -9.15 -11.24
C TYR A 37 -4.96 -8.33 -9.95
N GLN A 38 -6.15 -7.96 -9.45
CA GLN A 38 -6.29 -7.17 -8.22
C GLN A 38 -6.92 -7.98 -7.09
N TYR A 39 -6.23 -8.00 -5.96
CA TYR A 39 -6.58 -8.79 -4.79
C TYR A 39 -6.79 -7.86 -3.60
N VAL A 40 -7.90 -8.08 -2.90
CA VAL A 40 -8.22 -7.42 -1.64
C VAL A 40 -7.73 -8.33 -0.52
N SER A 41 -6.85 -7.83 0.36
CA SER A 41 -6.41 -8.61 1.52
C SER A 41 -7.61 -9.01 2.37
N THR A 42 -7.65 -10.23 2.88
CA THR A 42 -8.63 -10.68 3.89
C THR A 42 -8.34 -9.99 5.22
N SER A 43 -7.05 -9.95 5.59
CA SER A 43 -6.50 -9.35 6.80
C SER A 43 -6.33 -7.83 6.66
N SER A 44 -6.45 -7.11 7.78
CA SER A 44 -6.12 -5.68 7.85
C SER A 44 -4.63 -5.48 8.12
N PHE A 45 -4.07 -4.44 7.51
CA PHE A 45 -2.67 -4.04 7.67
C PHE A 45 -2.58 -2.71 8.40
N ASN A 46 -1.56 -2.56 9.24
CA ASN A 46 -1.17 -1.24 9.72
C ASN A 46 -0.49 -0.50 8.57
N ILE A 47 -1.03 0.66 8.20
CA ILE A 47 -0.55 1.46 7.09
C ILE A 47 -0.27 2.89 7.54
N THR A 48 0.68 3.52 6.86
CA THR A 48 0.94 4.95 6.99
C THR A 48 0.77 5.60 5.64
N ILE A 49 -0.22 6.48 5.54
CA ILE A 49 -0.50 7.28 4.36
C ILE A 49 0.26 8.60 4.53
N CYS A 50 1.00 8.98 3.50
CA CYS A 50 1.69 10.26 3.42
C CYS A 50 1.14 11.06 2.25
N THR A 51 0.63 12.26 2.52
CA THR A 51 0.04 13.15 1.51
C THR A 51 0.84 14.44 1.41
N PHE A 52 1.32 14.75 0.21
CA PHE A 52 2.09 15.94 -0.06
C PHE A 52 1.21 17.20 -0.01
N HIS A 53 1.69 18.21 0.68
CA HIS A 53 1.11 19.54 0.74
C HIS A 53 2.04 20.50 -0.03
N PRO A 54 1.69 20.88 -1.28
CA PRO A 54 2.56 21.70 -2.13
C PRO A 54 2.88 23.07 -1.53
N TRP A 55 1.90 23.69 -0.87
CA TRP A 55 2.02 25.03 -0.30
C TRP A 55 3.06 25.13 0.81
N SER A 56 3.14 24.11 1.66
CA SER A 56 4.08 24.05 2.79
C SER A 56 5.31 23.18 2.50
N ILE A 57 5.40 22.61 1.29
CA ILE A 57 6.43 21.64 0.84
C ILE A 57 6.65 20.58 1.93
N SER A 58 5.56 19.99 2.42
CA SER A 58 5.58 19.05 3.54
C SER A 58 4.66 17.86 3.30
N TYR A 59 4.80 16.83 4.13
CA TYR A 59 3.96 15.64 4.06
C TYR A 59 3.14 15.51 5.34
N ALA A 60 1.81 15.47 5.19
CA ALA A 60 0.94 15.04 6.27
C ALA A 60 0.99 13.52 6.39
N ARG A 61 0.96 13.02 7.63
CA ARG A 61 1.01 11.59 7.91
C ARG A 61 -0.27 11.16 8.61
N ILE A 62 -0.88 10.09 8.13
CA ILE A 62 -2.02 9.43 8.77
C ILE A 62 -1.68 7.95 8.95
N SER A 63 -1.87 7.44 10.16
CA SER A 63 -1.74 6.01 10.45
C SER A 63 -3.13 5.40 10.55
N ALA A 64 -3.33 4.23 9.94
CA ALA A 64 -4.61 3.53 9.93
C ALA A 64 -4.40 2.02 9.93
N VAL A 65 -5.40 1.27 10.38
CA VAL A 65 -5.45 -0.19 10.24
C VAL A 65 -6.58 -0.53 9.28
N GLN A 66 -6.23 -0.92 8.06
CA GLN A 66 -7.17 -1.06 6.95
C GLN A 66 -6.83 -2.25 6.06
N ARG A 67 -7.82 -2.75 5.33
CA ARG A 67 -7.58 -3.74 4.28
C ARG A 67 -6.97 -3.04 3.08
N ILE A 68 -6.16 -3.75 2.31
CA ILE A 68 -5.47 -3.19 1.15
C ILE A 68 -5.92 -3.88 -0.13
N VAL A 69 -5.80 -3.16 -1.23
CA VAL A 69 -5.96 -3.67 -2.58
C VAL A 69 -4.64 -3.52 -3.29
N ILE A 70 -4.12 -4.64 -3.78
CA ILE A 70 -2.87 -4.69 -4.54
C ILE A 70 -3.11 -5.40 -5.88
N SER A 71 -2.31 -5.04 -6.87
CA SER A 71 -2.19 -5.79 -8.11
C SER A 71 -1.08 -6.82 -7.99
N CYS A 72 -1.34 -8.04 -8.44
CA CYS A 72 -0.43 -9.17 -8.38
C CYS A 72 -0.06 -9.64 -9.78
N TRP A 73 1.20 -10.02 -9.96
CA TRP A 73 1.74 -10.59 -11.19
C TRP A 73 2.67 -11.75 -10.83
N ASN A 74 2.43 -12.94 -11.39
CA ASN A 74 3.16 -14.16 -11.05
C ASN A 74 3.29 -14.36 -9.53
N ASP A 75 2.17 -14.32 -8.81
CA ASP A 75 2.06 -14.50 -7.35
C ASP A 75 2.81 -13.47 -6.49
N LEU A 76 3.27 -12.37 -7.10
CA LEU A 76 3.98 -11.29 -6.39
C LEU A 76 3.24 -9.95 -6.49
N PRO A 77 3.27 -9.14 -5.42
CA PRO A 77 2.70 -7.81 -5.43
C PRO A 77 3.51 -6.90 -6.37
N PHE A 78 2.85 -6.32 -7.36
CA PHE A 78 3.46 -5.40 -8.31
C PHE A 78 3.04 -3.95 -8.09
N PHE A 79 1.78 -3.70 -7.71
CA PHE A 79 1.26 -2.34 -7.58
C PHE A 79 0.32 -2.18 -6.39
N TYR A 80 0.44 -1.09 -5.65
CA TYR A 80 -0.52 -0.72 -4.61
C TYR A 80 -1.69 0.06 -5.23
N VAL A 81 -2.92 -0.44 -5.09
CA VAL A 81 -4.10 0.19 -5.69
C VAL A 81 -4.74 1.18 -4.71
N LYS A 82 -5.19 0.71 -3.54
CA LYS A 82 -5.85 1.53 -2.52
C LYS A 82 -5.98 0.79 -1.18
N HIS A 83 -6.41 1.50 -0.14
CA HIS A 83 -6.90 0.94 1.12
C HIS A 83 -8.44 0.99 1.16
N ILE A 84 -9.05 0.19 2.03
CA ILE A 84 -10.50 0.10 2.28
C ILE A 84 -10.77 0.20 3.78
#